data_AF-A0A6N8NPG3-F1
#
_entry.id   AF-A0A6N8NPG3-F1
#
_cell.length_a   1.000
_cell.length_b   1.000
_cell.length_c   1.000
_cell.angle_alpha   90.00
_cell.angle_beta   90.00
_cell.angle_gamma   90.00
#
_symmetry.space_group_name_H-M   'P 1'
#
loop_
_entity.id
_entity.type
_entity.pdbx_description
1 polymer ?
#
loop_
_entity_poly.entity_id
_entity_poly.type
_entity_poly.pdbx_seq_one_letter_code
_entity_poly.pdbx_strand_id
1 'polypeptide(L)' 'LPELLKAQIAHFFEHYKDLEKGKWVKVEGWENAEAAKAEIVASFERAKNK' A
#
# COMPACT_ATOMS: atom_id res chain seq x y z
N LEU A 1 -2.22 -15.18 3.72
CA LEU A 1 -1.46 -15.26 2.45
C LEU A 1 -0.08 -15.82 2.76
N PRO A 2 0.52 -16.62 1.86
CA PRO A 2 1.91 -17.06 2.01
C PRO A 2 2.87 -15.87 2.18
N GLU A 3 3.85 -15.99 3.08
CA GLU A 3 4.82 -14.92 3.36
C GLU A 3 5.66 -14.55 2.13
N LEU A 4 6.04 -15.53 1.31
CA LEU A 4 6.77 -15.28 0.06
C LEU A 4 5.99 -14.34 -0.87
N LEU A 5 4.68 -14.53 -0.99
CA LEU A 5 3.85 -13.69 -1.86
C LEU A 5 3.80 -12.24 -1.33
N LYS A 6 3.63 -12.06 -0.02
CA LYS A 6 3.67 -10.72 0.60
C LYS A 6 5.02 -10.03 0.37
N ALA A 7 6.11 -10.77 0.49
CA ALA A 7 7.46 -10.27 0.25
C ALA A 7 7.69 -9.90 -1.23
N GLN A 8 7.20 -10.72 -2.17
CA GLN A 8 7.27 -10.42 -3.61
C GLN A 8 6.51 -9.14 -3.97
N ILE A 9 5.32 -8.94 -3.40
CA ILE A 9 4.53 -7.72 -3.62
C ILE A 9 5.25 -6.51 -3.03
N ALA A 10 5.78 -6.60 -1.80
CA ALA A 10 6.53 -5.51 -1.18
C ALA A 10 7.76 -5.14 -2.02
N HIS A 11 8.58 -6.13 -2.40
CA HIS A 11 9.76 -5.95 -3.24
C HIS A 11 9.42 -5.27 -4.57
N PHE A 12 8.33 -5.68 -5.23
CA PHE A 12 7.90 -5.04 -6.47
C PHE A 12 7.66 -3.54 -6.27
N PHE A 13 6.89 -3.14 -5.26
CA PHE A 13 6.57 -1.72 -5.03
C PHE A 13 7.76 -0.88 -4.55
N GLU A 14 8.72 -1.47 -3.86
CA GLU A 14 9.95 -0.76 -3.48
C GLU A 14 10.84 -0.47 -4.69
N HIS A 15 10.85 -1.34 -5.71
CA HIS A 15 11.80 -1.26 -6.82
C HIS A 15 11.22 -0.80 -8.17
N TYR A 16 9.90 -0.86 -8.40
CA TYR A 16 9.33 -0.59 -9.74
C TYR A 16 9.58 0.82 -10.28
N LYS A 17 10.02 1.75 -9.41
CA LYS A 17 10.33 3.15 -9.74
C LYS A 17 11.81 3.48 -9.72
N ASP A 18 12.72 2.52 -9.55
CA ASP A 18 14.15 2.79 -9.37
C ASP A 18 14.79 3.57 -10.54
N LEU A 19 14.22 3.47 -11.74
CA LEU A 19 14.68 4.19 -12.94
C LEU A 19 13.90 5.49 -13.22
N GLU A 20 12.91 5.81 -12.39
CA GLU A 20 12.13 7.05 -12.51
C GLU A 20 12.78 8.16 -11.69
N LYS A 21 13.56 9.04 -12.35
CA LYS A 21 14.32 10.11 -11.69
C LYS A 21 13.44 10.93 -10.73
N GLY A 22 13.85 10.98 -9.46
CA GLY A 22 13.19 11.75 -8.41
C GLY A 22 11.99 11.04 -7.77
N LYS A 23 11.69 9.79 -8.15
CA LYS A 23 10.66 8.97 -7.52
C LYS A 23 11.29 7.86 -6.70
N TRP A 24 10.65 7.55 -5.59
CA TRP A 24 10.99 6.44 -4.70
C TRP A 24 9.73 5.99 -3.98
N VAL A 25 9.78 4.79 -3.42
CA VAL A 25 8.72 4.25 -2.57
C VAL A 25 9.37 3.60 -1.36
N LYS A 26 8.71 3.71 -0.20
CA LYS A 26 9.03 2.96 1.00
C LYS A 26 7.77 2.23 1.43
N VAL A 27 7.85 0.91 1.55
CA VAL A 27 6.75 0.11 2.07
C VAL A 27 6.87 0.08 3.59
N GLU A 28 5.80 0.44 4.30
CA GLU A 28 5.79 0.45 5.78
C GLU A 28 5.46 -0.94 6.37
N GLY A 29 4.67 -1.74 5.65
CA GLY A 29 4.33 -3.10 6.05
C GLY A 29 2.96 -3.55 5.56
N TRP A 30 2.53 -4.70 6.07
CA TRP A 30 1.20 -5.26 5.85
C TRP A 30 0.36 -5.13 7.11
N GLU A 31 -0.83 -4.58 6.97
CA GLU A 31 -1.84 -4.55 8.02
C GLU A 31 -2.91 -5.63 7.82
N ASN A 32 -3.80 -5.76 8.79
CA ASN A 32 -4.87 -6.75 8.76
C ASN A 32 -6.11 -6.27 7.97
N ALA A 33 -7.11 -7.14 7.84
CA ALA A 33 -8.34 -6.83 7.11
C ALA A 33 -9.23 -5.77 7.78
N GLU A 34 -9.12 -5.58 9.10
CA GLU A 34 -9.87 -4.55 9.84
C GLU A 34 -9.32 -3.16 9.52
N ALA A 35 -7.99 -3.00 9.52
CA ALA A 35 -7.32 -1.78 9.11
C ALA A 35 -7.67 -1.40 7.66
N ALA A 36 -7.70 -2.38 6.74
CA ALA A 36 -8.11 -2.16 5.36
C ALA A 36 -9.57 -1.65 5.25
N LYS A 37 -10.50 -2.25 6.00
CA LYS A 37 -11.91 -1.81 6.03
C LYS A 37 -12.04 -0.40 6.60
N ALA A 38 -11.31 -0.08 7.66
CA ALA A 38 -11.30 1.25 8.27
C ALA A 38 -10.86 2.32 7.26
N GLU A 39 -9.79 2.06 6.50
CA GLU A 39 -9.29 3.00 5.50
C GLU A 39 -10.27 3.21 4.33
N ILE A 40 -10.98 2.15 3.91
CA ILE A 40 -12.03 2.25 2.87
C ILE A 40 -13.17 3.17 3.33
N VAL A 41 -13.69 2.95 4.55
CA VAL A 41 -14.79 3.77 5.10
C VAL A 41 -14.32 5.21 5.30
N ALA A 42 -13.14 5.42 5.88
CA ALA A 42 -12.58 6.75 6.06
C ALA A 42 -12.41 7.50 4.73
N SER A 43 -11.93 6.81 3.69
CA SER A 43 -11.81 7.36 2.33
C SER A 43 -13.17 7.76 1.74
N PHE A 44 -14.19 6.92 1.92
CA PHE A 44 -15.55 7.22 1.47
C PHE A 44 -16.12 8.47 2.14
N GLU A 45 -16.00 8.59 3.47
CA GLU A 45 -16.48 9.76 4.20
C GLU A 45 -15.72 11.04 3.79
N ARG A 46 -14.40 10.96 3.56
CA ARG A 46 -13.62 12.10 3.02
C ARG A 46 -14.11 12.53 1.65
N ALA A 47 -14.46 11.59 0.77
CA ALA A 47 -14.95 11.89 -0.56
C ALA A 47 -16.37 12.49 -0.54
N LYS A 48 -17.23 12.02 0.37
CA LYS A 48 -18.61 12.52 0.54
C LYS A 48 -18.66 13.95 1.10
N ASN A 49 -17.70 14.31 1.94
CA ASN A 49 -17.60 15.64 2.57
C ASN A 49 -16.86 16.67 1.70
N LYS A 50 -16.65 16.37 0.41
CA LYS A 50 -16.05 17.26 -0.58
C LYS A 50 -17.10 17.71 -1.59
#